data_AF-A0A6B2DH56-F1
#
_entry.id   AF-A0A6B2DH56-F1
#
_cell.length_a   1.000
_cell.length_b   1.000
_cell.length_c   1.000
_cell.angle_alpha   90.00
_cell.angle_beta   90.00
_cell.angle_gamma   90.00
#
_symmetry.space_group_name_H-M   'P 1'
#
loop_
_entity.id
_entity.type
_entity.pdbx_description
1 polymer ?
#
loop_
_entity_poly.entity_id
_entity_poly.type
_entity_poly.pdbx_seq_one_letter_code
_entity_poly.pdbx_strand_id
1 'polypeptide(L)'
;MWRAMAKAGETADWQSPEVAKYATGDALGVINRSLYTDHLNGVVSKGAPATSPKVTEEKPPSKPTTIMISDCGDSTNWLKYKKDGSPFTDSPGGHRAITAEVKKQADGSWKVTRFAVEGVGTC
;
A
#
# COMPACT_ATOMS: atom_id res chain seq x y z
N MET A 1 3.82 -3.02 4.72
CA MET A 1 3.67 -2.65 3.30
C MET A 1 3.37 -1.17 3.11
N TRP A 2 2.20 -0.65 3.53
CA TRP A 2 1.80 0.75 3.24
C TRP A 2 2.81 1.81 3.67
N ARG A 3 3.47 1.65 4.83
CA ARG A 3 4.55 2.55 5.27
C ARG A 3 5.77 2.58 4.33
N ALA A 4 6.14 1.43 3.76
CA ALA A 4 7.23 1.35 2.77
C ALA A 4 6.84 2.05 1.47
N MET A 5 5.59 1.89 1.02
CA MET A 5 5.05 2.63 -0.12
C MET A 5 5.03 4.15 0.14
N ALA A 6 4.59 4.58 1.33
CA ALA A 6 4.60 5.99 1.71
C ALA A 6 6.02 6.57 1.63
N LYS A 7 7.01 5.85 2.16
CA LYS A 7 8.41 6.27 2.09
C LYS A 7 8.94 6.36 0.65
N ALA A 8 8.64 5.37 -0.18
CA ALA A 8 9.00 5.40 -1.61
C ALA A 8 8.30 6.54 -2.36
N GLY A 9 7.08 6.89 -1.95
CA GLY A 9 6.31 8.00 -2.50
C GLY A 9 6.94 9.38 -2.30
N GLU A 10 7.77 9.56 -1.26
CA GLU A 10 8.46 10.84 -1.01
C GLU A 10 9.39 11.25 -2.16
N THR A 11 9.88 10.27 -2.94
CA THR A 11 10.75 10.48 -4.10
C THR A 11 10.18 9.89 -5.39
N ALA A 12 8.95 9.36 -5.35
CA ALA A 12 8.35 8.55 -6.42
C ALA A 12 9.27 7.41 -6.90
N ASP A 13 9.93 6.74 -5.96
CA ASP A 13 10.83 5.62 -6.25
C ASP A 13 10.04 4.33 -6.54
N TRP A 14 9.68 4.14 -7.81
CA TRP A 14 8.94 2.97 -8.28
C TRP A 14 9.73 1.66 -8.27
N GLN A 15 11.06 1.72 -8.03
CA GLN A 15 11.94 0.55 -7.93
C GLN A 15 12.37 0.28 -6.48
N SER A 16 11.73 0.91 -5.50
CA SER A 16 12.13 0.83 -4.10
C SER A 16 12.23 -0.62 -3.61
N PRO A 17 13.43 -1.09 -3.23
CA PRO A 17 13.61 -2.45 -2.73
C PRO A 17 12.91 -2.65 -1.39
N GLU A 18 12.62 -1.57 -0.66
CA GLU A 18 11.92 -1.60 0.63
C GLU A 18 10.47 -2.09 0.47
N VAL A 19 9.79 -1.72 -0.63
CA VAL A 19 8.43 -2.19 -0.90
C VAL A 19 8.43 -3.69 -1.15
N ALA A 20 9.43 -4.20 -1.89
CA ALA A 20 9.58 -5.62 -2.22
C ALA A 20 9.89 -6.52 -1.00
N LYS A 21 10.29 -5.94 0.14
CA LYS A 21 10.40 -6.69 1.41
C LYS A 21 9.03 -7.11 1.94
N TYR A 22 7.97 -6.34 1.65
CA TYR A 22 6.64 -6.53 2.24
C TYR A 22 5.54 -6.90 1.23
N ALA A 23 5.78 -6.71 -0.06
CA ALA A 23 4.84 -7.01 -1.13
C ALA A 23 5.49 -7.86 -2.22
N THR A 24 4.68 -8.66 -2.90
CA THR A 24 5.07 -9.43 -4.09
C THR A 24 3.84 -9.59 -5.01
N GLY A 25 4.02 -10.19 -6.17
CA GLY A 25 2.94 -10.46 -7.11
C GLY A 25 2.15 -9.21 -7.49
N ASP A 26 0.83 -9.33 -7.53
CA ASP A 26 -0.07 -8.25 -7.95
C ASP A 26 0.03 -7.02 -7.04
N ALA A 27 0.17 -7.21 -5.73
CA ALA A 27 0.32 -6.11 -4.77
C ALA A 27 1.55 -5.24 -5.09
N LEU A 28 2.71 -5.86 -5.33
CA LEU A 28 3.92 -5.12 -5.70
C LEU A 28 3.75 -4.45 -7.07
N GLY A 29 3.13 -5.14 -8.03
CA GLY A 29 2.85 -4.58 -9.36
C GLY A 29 1.96 -3.34 -9.32
N VAL A 30 0.91 -3.33 -8.51
CA VAL A 30 0.02 -2.17 -8.32
C VAL A 30 0.80 -0.99 -7.72
N ILE A 31 1.59 -1.23 -6.67
CA ILE A 31 2.36 -0.17 -6.01
C ILE A 31 3.39 0.43 -6.97
N ASN A 32 4.16 -0.41 -7.66
CA ASN A 32 5.19 0.06 -8.60
C ASN A 32 4.57 0.87 -9.74
N ARG A 33 3.43 0.45 -10.30
CA ARG A 33 2.73 1.22 -11.35
C ARG A 33 2.24 2.57 -10.84
N SER A 34 1.74 2.63 -9.61
CA SER A 34 1.31 3.89 -8.98
C SER A 34 2.48 4.85 -8.83
N LEU A 35 3.59 4.39 -8.24
CA LEU A 35 4.81 5.18 -8.07
C LEU A 35 5.45 5.58 -9.40
N TYR A 36 5.38 4.71 -10.42
CA TYR A 36 5.88 5.02 -11.76
C TYR A 36 5.05 6.12 -12.43
N THR A 37 3.73 6.09 -12.24
CA THR A 37 2.85 7.17 -12.72
C THR A 37 3.18 8.50 -12.03
N ASP A 38 3.40 8.48 -10.72
CA ASP A 38 3.83 9.67 -9.98
C ASP A 38 5.19 10.19 -10.48
N HIS A 39 6.14 9.28 -10.73
CA HIS A 39 7.45 9.61 -11.28
C HIS A 39 7.35 10.32 -12.63
N LEU A 40 6.57 9.77 -13.58
CA LEU A 40 6.35 10.34 -14.91
C LEU A 40 5.70 11.73 -14.83
N ASN A 41 4.78 11.92 -13.89
CA ASN A 41 4.07 13.18 -13.72
C ASN A 41 4.84 14.22 -12.89
N GLY A 42 6.05 13.88 -12.40
CA GLY A 42 6.81 14.79 -11.52
C GLY A 42 6.09 15.06 -10.19
N VAL A 43 5.35 14.08 -9.69
CA VAL A 43 4.57 14.13 -8.46
C VAL A 43 5.25 13.28 -7.39
N VAL A 44 5.17 13.72 -6.14
CA VAL A 44 5.61 12.99 -4.94
C VAL A 44 4.49 13.00 -3.91
N SER A 45 4.48 12.01 -3.01
CA SER A 45 3.53 11.94 -1.91
C SER A 45 4.21 12.27 -0.59
N LYS A 46 3.55 13.02 0.29
CA LYS A 46 4.02 13.33 1.65
C LYS A 46 3.04 12.81 2.69
N GLY A 47 3.57 12.41 3.85
CA GLY A 47 2.79 11.75 4.90
C GLY A 47 2.69 10.25 4.68
N ALA A 48 1.77 9.61 5.39
CA ALA A 48 1.54 8.18 5.30
C ALA A 48 0.09 7.88 5.69
N PRO A 49 -0.48 6.77 5.19
CA PRO A 49 -1.81 6.39 5.60
C PRO A 49 -1.81 5.90 7.06
N ALA A 50 -2.87 6.20 7.80
CA ALA A 50 -3.15 5.48 9.03
C ALA A 50 -3.80 4.13 8.69
N THR A 51 -3.52 3.11 9.49
CA THR A 51 -3.98 1.74 9.26
C THR A 51 -4.38 1.11 10.58
N SER A 52 -5.45 0.31 10.58
CA SER A 52 -5.95 -0.50 11.69
C SER A 52 -6.23 -1.93 11.22
N PRO A 53 -5.20 -2.68 10.79
CA PRO A 53 -5.38 -3.99 10.18
C PRO A 53 -5.79 -5.03 11.22
N LYS A 54 -6.68 -5.94 10.81
CA LYS A 54 -7.14 -7.09 11.60
C LYS A 54 -7.04 -8.35 10.76
N VAL A 55 -6.50 -9.41 11.36
CA VAL A 55 -6.56 -10.74 10.75
C VAL A 55 -8.01 -11.21 10.77
N THR A 56 -8.52 -11.62 9.61
CA THR A 56 -9.88 -12.15 9.47
C THR A 56 -9.89 -13.65 9.23
N GLU A 57 -8.80 -14.21 8.71
CA GLU A 57 -8.72 -15.64 8.41
C GLU A 57 -7.27 -16.13 8.35
N GLU A 58 -7.03 -17.37 8.81
CA GLU A 58 -5.73 -18.04 8.74
C GLU A 58 -5.86 -19.41 8.06
N LYS A 59 -5.03 -19.70 7.05
CA LYS A 59 -5.13 -20.92 6.24
C LYS A 59 -3.79 -21.65 6.09
N PRO A 60 -3.71 -22.94 6.47
CA PRO A 60 -4.62 -23.63 7.40
C PRO A 60 -4.48 -23.07 8.83
N PRO A 61 -5.51 -23.16 9.70
CA PRO A 61 -5.46 -22.57 11.05
C PRO A 61 -4.32 -23.07 11.95
N SER A 62 -3.94 -24.35 11.83
CA SER A 62 -2.88 -24.95 12.69
C SER A 62 -1.46 -24.60 12.25
N LYS A 63 -1.27 -24.25 10.98
CA LYS A 63 0.04 -23.89 10.42
C LYS A 63 -0.16 -22.94 9.23
N PRO A 64 -0.51 -21.66 9.48
CA PRO A 64 -0.90 -20.76 8.42
C PRO A 64 0.22 -20.55 7.41
N THR A 65 -0.13 -20.64 6.13
CA THR A 65 0.69 -20.22 4.98
C THR A 65 0.04 -19.06 4.22
N THR A 66 -1.23 -18.78 4.52
CA THR A 66 -1.99 -17.65 3.98
C THR A 66 -2.78 -16.99 5.12
N ILE A 67 -2.79 -15.67 5.15
CA ILE A 67 -3.54 -14.85 6.09
C ILE A 67 -4.39 -13.86 5.31
N MET A 68 -5.66 -13.73 5.67
CA MET A 68 -6.53 -12.66 5.18
C MET A 68 -6.57 -11.53 6.21
N ILE A 69 -6.47 -10.31 5.72
CA ILE A 69 -6.49 -9.09 6.54
C ILE A 69 -7.61 -8.19 6.02
N SER A 70 -8.39 -7.61 6.94
CA SER A 70 -9.19 -6.41 6.69
C SER A 70 -8.55 -5.20 7.36
N ASP A 71 -8.68 -4.03 6.75
CA ASP A 71 -8.16 -2.78 7.28
C ASP A 71 -9.13 -1.63 6.93
N CYS A 72 -9.15 -0.61 7.78
CA CYS A 72 -9.74 0.68 7.47
C CYS A 72 -8.60 1.69 7.32
N GLY A 73 -8.13 1.85 6.09
CA GLY A 73 -7.00 2.71 5.78
C GLY A 73 -7.45 4.16 5.65
N ASP A 74 -6.78 5.09 6.34
CA ASP A 74 -7.04 6.51 6.23
C ASP A 74 -5.90 7.21 5.46
N SER A 75 -6.24 7.72 4.29
CA SER A 75 -5.33 8.47 3.42
C SER A 75 -5.46 10.00 3.54
N THR A 76 -6.26 10.51 4.49
CA THR A 76 -6.54 11.95 4.64
C THR A 76 -5.28 12.81 4.70
N ASN A 77 -4.24 12.31 5.38
CA ASN A 77 -2.98 13.03 5.58
C ASN A 77 -1.84 12.53 4.66
N TRP A 78 -2.17 11.77 3.62
CA TRP A 78 -1.20 11.27 2.63
C TRP A 78 -1.46 11.95 1.28
N LEU A 79 -0.80 13.09 1.08
CA LEU A 79 -1.14 14.07 0.04
C LEU A 79 -0.08 14.14 -1.06
N LYS A 80 -0.53 14.44 -2.29
CA LYS A 80 0.35 14.60 -3.45
C LYS A 80 0.80 16.05 -3.67
N TYR A 81 2.04 16.19 -4.11
CA TYR A 81 2.71 17.46 -4.40
C TYR A 81 3.49 17.34 -5.70
N LYS A 82 3.62 18.44 -6.43
CA LYS A 82 4.63 18.54 -7.48
C LYS A 82 6.02 18.60 -6.86
N LYS A 83 7.05 18.28 -7.64
CA LYS A 83 8.46 18.35 -7.19
C LYS A 83 8.90 19.74 -6.73
N ASP A 84 8.29 20.81 -7.23
CA ASP A 84 8.53 22.19 -6.77
C ASP A 84 7.89 22.51 -5.40
N GLY A 85 7.15 21.55 -4.82
CA GLY A 85 6.49 21.67 -3.53
C GLY A 85 5.07 22.24 -3.59
N SER A 86 4.59 22.66 -4.77
CA SER A 86 3.20 23.10 -4.91
C SER A 86 2.21 21.92 -4.77
N PRO A 87 1.00 22.14 -4.24
CA PRO A 87 -0.02 21.10 -4.16
C PRO A 87 -0.34 20.51 -5.53
N PHE A 88 -0.54 19.19 -5.58
CA PHE A 88 -1.10 18.52 -6.75
C PHE A 88 -2.55 18.17 -6.44
N THR A 89 -3.48 18.57 -7.31
CA THR A 89 -4.90 18.20 -7.15
C THR A 89 -5.10 16.77 -7.61
N ASP A 90 -5.31 15.86 -6.66
CA ASP A 90 -5.74 14.48 -6.91
C ASP A 90 -7.15 14.22 -6.36
N SER A 91 -7.59 12.97 -6.45
CA SER A 91 -8.82 12.56 -5.77
C SER A 91 -8.64 12.66 -4.26
N PRO A 92 -9.65 13.14 -3.51
CA PRO A 92 -9.52 13.27 -2.07
C PRO A 92 -9.13 11.97 -1.39
N GLY A 93 -8.22 12.09 -0.42
CA GLY A 93 -7.95 11.04 0.55
C GLY A 93 -9.15 10.81 1.47
N GLY A 94 -9.00 9.85 2.38
CA GLY A 94 -10.01 9.51 3.36
C GLY A 94 -9.93 8.05 3.79
N HIS A 95 -10.89 7.66 4.62
CA HIS A 95 -11.08 6.29 5.07
C HIS A 95 -11.56 5.39 3.93
N ARG A 96 -10.96 4.21 3.80
CA ARG A 96 -11.27 3.20 2.79
C ARG A 96 -11.19 1.82 3.40
N ALA A 97 -12.20 0.99 3.16
CA ALA A 97 -12.12 -0.43 3.45
C ALA A 97 -11.07 -1.08 2.55
N ILE A 98 -10.22 -1.91 3.14
CA ILE A 98 -9.15 -2.63 2.45
C ILE A 98 -9.23 -4.10 2.83
N THR A 99 -9.09 -4.97 1.85
CA THR A 99 -8.85 -6.40 2.07
C THR A 99 -7.51 -6.78 1.48
N ALA A 100 -6.76 -7.67 2.15
CA ALA A 100 -5.45 -8.11 1.69
C ALA A 100 -5.23 -9.60 1.94
N GLU A 101 -4.52 -10.24 1.01
CA GLU A 101 -4.02 -11.62 1.16
C GLU A 101 -2.51 -11.58 1.36
N VAL A 102 -2.06 -12.14 2.48
CA VAL A 102 -0.65 -12.27 2.84
C VAL A 102 -0.27 -13.74 2.75
N LYS A 103 0.82 -14.06 2.07
CA LYS A 103 1.33 -15.43 1.95
C LYS A 103 2.74 -15.55 2.49
N LYS A 104 3.00 -16.70 3.12
CA LYS A 104 4.34 -17.10 3.53
C LYS A 104 5.15 -17.48 2.30
N GLN A 105 6.34 -16.91 2.17
CA GLN A 105 7.27 -17.13 1.08
C GLN A 105 8.19 -18.32 1.39
N ALA A 106 8.94 -18.78 0.38
CA ALA A 106 9.88 -19.91 0.54
C ALA A 106 11.00 -19.61 1.56
N ASP A 107 11.42 -18.34 1.67
CA ASP A 107 12.40 -17.87 2.66
C ASP A 107 11.81 -17.70 4.07
N GLY A 108 10.53 -18.02 4.25
CA GLY A 108 9.80 -17.91 5.51
C GLY A 108 9.22 -16.52 5.81
N SER A 109 9.51 -15.50 4.99
CA SER A 109 8.94 -14.16 5.13
C SER A 109 7.44 -14.14 4.79
N TRP A 110 6.72 -13.15 5.31
CA TRP A 110 5.32 -12.92 4.95
C TRP A 110 5.21 -11.69 4.07
N LYS A 111 4.56 -11.83 2.92
CA LYS A 111 4.38 -10.73 1.96
C LYS A 111 2.94 -10.63 1.52
N VAL A 112 2.47 -9.39 1.37
CA VAL A 112 1.18 -9.10 0.74
C VAL A 112 1.29 -9.47 -0.74
N THR A 113 0.38 -10.30 -1.21
CA THR A 113 0.39 -10.81 -2.60
C THR A 113 -0.65 -10.12 -3.46
N ARG A 114 -1.78 -9.72 -2.86
CA ARG A 114 -2.85 -8.93 -3.46
C ARG A 114 -3.61 -8.17 -2.39
N PHE A 115 -4.24 -7.09 -2.80
CA PHE A 115 -5.16 -6.31 -1.97
C PHE A 115 -6.24 -5.68 -2.85
N ALA A 116 -7.37 -5.33 -2.23
CA ALA A 116 -8.39 -4.47 -2.80
C ALA A 116 -8.57 -3.25 -1.89
N VAL A 117 -8.71 -2.07 -2.49
CA VAL A 117 -8.99 -0.81 -1.80
C VAL A 117 -10.32 -0.30 -2.33
N GLU A 118 -11.31 -0.19 -1.46
CA GLU A 118 -12.64 0.29 -1.81
C GLU A 118 -12.70 1.83 -1.91
N GLY A 119 -13.87 2.36 -2.27
CA GLY A 119 -14.10 3.81 -2.34
C GLY A 119 -13.90 4.54 -1.00
N VAL A 120 -13.71 5.86 -1.08
CA VAL A 120 -13.66 6.74 0.10
C VAL A 120 -14.98 6.68 0.88
N GLY A 121 -14.91 6.57 2.21
CA GLY A 121 -16.06 6.54 3.13
C GLY A 121 -16.70 5.16 3.28
N THR A 122 -16.07 4.10 2.80
CA THR A 122 -16.55 2.70 2.95
C THR A 122 -16.26 2.11 4.32
N CYS A 123 -15.36 2.77 5.05
CA CYS A 123 -15.27 2.85 6.50
C CYS A 123 -14.98 4.34 6.81
#